data_AF-A0A0F9D5Q0-F1
#
_entry.id   AF-A0A0F9D5Q0-F1
#
_cell.length_a   1.000
_cell.length_b   1.000
_cell.length_c   1.000
_cell.angle_alpha   90.00
_cell.angle_beta   90.00
_cell.angle_gamma   90.00
#
_symmetry.space_group_name_H-M   'P 1'
#
loop_
_entity.id
_entity.type
_entity.pdbx_description
1 polymer ?
#
loop_
_entity_poly.entity_id
_entity_poly.type
_entity_poly.pdbx_seq_one_letter_code
_entity_poly.pdbx_strand_id
1 'polypeptide(L)' 'MATAVKWMDEAGKEVDKENATHALVTTYDKDGQVVDESFGTVEPNEEVAEQS' A
#
# COMPACT_ATOMS: atom_id res chain seq x y z
N MET A 1 -0.91 -18.42 -6.01
CA MET A 1 -0.79 -17.38 -4.98
C MET A 1 -1.02 -16.06 -5.65
N ALA A 2 -1.81 -15.19 -5.03
CA ALA A 2 -2.16 -13.87 -5.55
C ALA A 2 -1.94 -12.83 -4.45
N THR A 3 -1.59 -11.60 -4.83
CA THR A 3 -1.41 -10.50 -3.89
C THR A 3 -2.31 -9.35 -4.31
N ALA A 4 -3.10 -8.83 -3.38
CA ALA A 4 -3.89 -7.63 -3.55
C ALA A 4 -3.28 -6.49 -2.74
N VAL A 5 -3.26 -5.29 -3.30
CA VAL A 5 -2.80 -4.08 -2.61
C VAL A 5 -3.94 -3.08 -2.58
N LYS A 6 -4.30 -2.64 -1.37
CA LYS A 6 -5.29 -1.59 -1.13
C LYS A 6 -4.58 -0.34 -0.66
N TRP A 7 -4.67 0.71 -1.46
CA TRP A 7 -4.08 2.02 -1.21
C TRP A 7 -5.05 2.89 -0.43
N MET A 8 -4.58 3.53 0.65
CA MET A 8 -5.41 4.32 1.55
C MET A 8 -4.77 5.65 1.91
N ASP A 9 -5.61 6.65 2.17
CA ASP A 9 -5.19 7.92 2.77
C ASP A 9 -4.97 7.79 4.29
N GLU A 10 -4.64 8.91 4.95
CA GLU A 10 -4.39 8.94 6.40
C GLU A 10 -5.64 8.64 7.23
N ALA A 11 -6.83 8.83 6.66
CA ALA A 11 -8.09 8.52 7.30
C ALA A 11 -8.51 7.04 7.10
N GLY A 12 -7.72 6.25 6.37
CA GLY A 12 -8.02 4.85 6.06
C GLY A 12 -9.02 4.69 4.92
N LYS A 13 -9.30 5.73 4.14
CA LYS A 13 -10.18 5.66 2.98
C LYS A 13 -9.38 5.19 1.77
N GLU A 14 -9.99 4.31 0.97
CA GLU A 14 -9.38 3.85 -0.28
C GLU A 14 -9.25 4.99 -1.29
N VAL A 15 -8.05 5.15 -1.83
CA VAL A 15 -7.65 6.21 -2.77
C VAL A 15 -6.74 5.64 -3.86
N ASP A 16 -6.49 6.40 -4.91
CA ASP A 16 -5.48 6.07 -5.90
C ASP A 16 -4.07 6.06 -5.29
N LYS A 17 -3.19 5.22 -5.83
CA LYS A 17 -1.81 5.02 -5.33
C LYS A 17 -1.04 6.33 -5.14
N GLU A 18 -1.23 7.29 -6.03
CA GLU A 18 -0.55 8.60 -5.99
C GLU A 18 -0.96 9.48 -4.81
N ASN A 19 -2.16 9.24 -4.24
CA ASN A 19 -2.69 9.97 -3.09
C ASN A 19 -2.62 9.14 -1.79
N ALA A 20 -2.05 7.94 -1.86
CA ALA A 20 -2.02 7.01 -0.77
C ALA A 20 -0.88 7.33 0.19
N THR A 21 -1.20 7.36 1.49
CA THR A 21 -0.20 7.44 2.56
C THR A 21 -0.01 6.09 3.25
N HIS A 22 -0.91 5.15 3.02
CA HIS A 22 -0.87 3.79 3.56
C HIS A 22 -1.20 2.75 2.49
N ALA A 23 -0.70 1.53 2.70
CA ALA A 23 -1.03 0.38 1.88
C ALA A 23 -1.31 -0.84 2.77
N LEU A 24 -2.37 -1.56 2.42
CA LEU A 24 -2.66 -2.89 2.94
C LEU A 24 -2.35 -3.91 1.85
N VAL A 25 -1.42 -4.81 2.12
CA VAL A 25 -1.03 -5.88 1.21
C VAL A 25 -1.57 -7.18 1.76
N THR A 26 -2.44 -7.84 1.01
CA THR A 26 -3.04 -9.13 1.38
C THR A 26 -2.60 -10.19 0.38
N THR A 27 -2.03 -11.29 0.88
CA THR A 27 -1.61 -12.43 0.07
C THR A 27 -2.60 -13.58 0.25
N TYR A 28 -3.01 -14.18 -0.86
CA TYR A 28 -3.96 -15.27 -0.94
C TYR A 28 -3.29 -16.54 -1.47
N ASP A 29 -3.67 -17.69 -0.91
CA ASP A 29 -3.30 -18.99 -1.45
C ASP A 29 -4.03 -19.30 -2.78
N LYS A 30 -3.89 -20.51 -3.29
CA LYS A 30 -4.54 -20.94 -4.55
C LYS A 30 -6.05 -21.15 -4.40
N ASP A 31 -6.55 -21.31 -3.18
CA ASP A 31 -7.94 -21.56 -2.84
C ASP A 31 -8.67 -20.24 -2.48
N GLY A 32 -7.95 -19.11 -2.50
CA GLY A 32 -8.47 -17.77 -2.24
C GLY A 32 -8.49 -17.41 -0.75
N GLN A 33 -7.81 -18.17 0.11
CA GLN A 33 -7.73 -17.87 1.54
C GLN A 33 -6.56 -16.93 1.83
N VAL A 34 -6.76 -16.00 2.75
CA VAL A 34 -5.69 -15.10 3.22
C VAL A 34 -4.63 -15.91 3.96
N VAL A 35 -3.38 -15.77 3.55
CA VAL A 35 -2.22 -16.41 4.19
C VAL A 35 -1.26 -15.41 4.82
N ASP A 36 -1.29 -14.16 4.39
CA ASP A 36 -0.48 -13.08 4.95
C ASP A 36 -1.20 -11.74 4.73
N GLU A 37 -1.12 -10.85 5.71
CA GLU A 37 -1.64 -9.50 5.63
C GLU A 37 -0.68 -8.54 6.33
N SER A 38 -0.28 -7.49 5.61
CA SER A 38 0.70 -6.51 6.07
C SER A 38 0.21 -5.09 5.79
N PHE A 39 0.30 -4.22 6.80
CA PHE A 39 -0.05 -2.80 6.70
C PHE A 39 1.22 -1.95 6.82
N GLY A 40 1.38 -0.97 5.93
CA GLY A 40 2.55 -0.10 5.92
C GLY A 40 2.24 1.32 5.45
N THR A 41 3.16 2.23 5.74
CA THR A 41 3.14 3.62 5.25
C THR A 41 3.78 3.70 3.87
N VAL A 42 3.21 4.52 3.00
CA VAL A 42 3.76 4.84 1.68
C VAL A 42 4.57 6.12 1.84
N GLU A 43 5.87 6.03 1.63
CA GLU A 43 6.70 7.23 1.58
C GLU A 43 6.33 8.03 0.34
N PRO A 44 5.97 9.33 0.48
CA PRO A 44 5.80 10.18 -0.68
C PRO A 44 7.12 10.19 -1.44
N ASN A 45 7.05 10.17 -2.77
CA ASN A 45 8.24 10.34 -3.60
C ASN A 45 8.72 11.78 -3.41
N GLU A 46 9.52 12.00 -2.38
CA GLU A 46 10.18 13.27 -2.12
C GLU A 46 11.06 13.53 -3.34
N GLU A 47 10.72 14.55 -4.13
CA GLU A 47 11.69 15.13 -5.04
C GLU A 47 12.82 15.63 -4.14
N VAL A 48 13.86 14.80 -4.00
CA VAL A 48 15.11 15.16 -3.34
C VAL A 48 15.65 16.36 -4.09
N ALA A 49 15.29 17.56 -3.61
CA ALA A 49 15.95 18.78 -4.04
C ALA A 49 17.38 18.64 -3.55
N GLU A 50 18.28 18.29 -4.47
CA GLU A 50 19.73 18.29 -4.27
C GLU A 50 20.09 19.63 -3.62
N GLN A 51 20.43 19.62 -2.32
CA GLN A 51 20.91 20.81 -1.64
C GLN A 51 22.21 21.24 -2.33
N SER A 52 22.15 22.39 -3.00
CA SER A 52 23.30 23.08 -3.61
C SER A 52 24.26 23.63 -2.56
#